data_AF-A0A511QTF2-F1
#
_entry.id   AF-A0A511QTF2-F1
#
_cell.length_a   1.000
_cell.length_b   1.000
_cell.length_c   1.000
_cell.angle_alpha   90.00
_cell.angle_beta   90.00
_cell.angle_gamma   90.00
#
_symmetry.space_group_name_H-M   'P 1'
#
loop_
_entity.id
_entity.type
_entity.pdbx_description
1 polymer ?
#
loop_
_entity_poly.entity_id
_entity_poly.type
_entity_poly.pdbx_seq_one_letter_code
_entity_poly.pdbx_strand_id
1 'polypeptide(L)'
;MPLFIFLDASWREARRIYRKSEYLHHLPVVSIQPEKISEYVMRKSEHEQHLATCEVASLVFQEFGLILASDELQSWFEVFKESYMLSKTREKRDFSRPILNQYLSK
;
A
#
# COMPACT_ATOMS: atom_id res chain seq x y z
N MET A 1 -11.57 1.77 -19.49
CA MET A 1 -10.83 1.26 -18.31
C MET A 1 -9.75 2.29 -17.97
N PRO A 2 -9.67 2.81 -16.74
CA PRO A 2 -8.71 3.86 -16.38
C PRO A 2 -7.27 3.31 -16.29
N LEU A 3 -6.29 4.17 -16.59
CA LEU A 3 -4.86 3.90 -16.37
C LEU A 3 -4.42 4.60 -15.09
N PHE A 4 -3.88 3.84 -14.14
CA PHE A 4 -3.31 4.39 -12.91
C PHE A 4 -1.79 4.36 -12.97
N ILE A 5 -1.16 5.46 -12.55
CA ILE A 5 0.29 5.59 -12.45
C ILE A 5 0.63 5.85 -10.97
N PHE A 6 1.30 4.88 -10.35
CA PHE A 6 1.78 5.01 -8.97
C PHE A 6 3.29 5.24 -8.97
N LEU A 7 3.76 6.25 -8.25
CA LEU A 7 5.18 6.50 -8.06
C LEU A 7 5.63 5.81 -6.77
N ASP A 8 6.27 4.65 -6.90
CA ASP A 8 6.74 3.87 -5.74
C ASP A 8 8.02 4.47 -5.15
N ALA A 9 7.85 5.32 -4.14
CA ALA A 9 8.94 5.92 -3.39
C ALA A 9 8.41 6.50 -2.06
N SER A 10 9.30 6.97 -1.18
CA SER A 10 8.84 7.79 -0.05
C SER A 10 8.11 9.05 -0.55
N TRP A 11 7.23 9.65 0.26
CA TRP A 11 6.48 10.85 -0.14
C TRP A 11 7.33 12.02 -0.64
N ARG A 12 8.52 12.20 -0.06
CA ARG A 12 9.48 13.23 -0.51
C ARG A 12 10.10 12.87 -1.86
N GLU A 13 10.39 11.59 -2.08
CA GLU A 13 10.96 11.09 -3.33
C GLU A 13 9.92 11.05 -4.45
N ALA A 14 8.69 10.59 -4.19
CA ALA A 14 7.60 10.58 -5.17
C ALA A 14 7.29 12.01 -5.66
N ARG A 15 7.24 12.99 -4.75
CA ARG A 15 7.13 14.42 -5.11
C ARG A 15 8.30 14.89 -5.96
N ARG A 16 9.52 14.45 -5.65
CA ARG A 16 10.71 14.79 -6.44
C ARG A 16 10.69 14.15 -7.83
N ILE A 17 10.28 12.89 -7.94
CA ILE A 17 10.12 12.16 -9.20
C ILE A 17 9.10 12.89 -10.06
N TYR A 18 7.90 13.16 -9.53
CA TYR A 18 6.87 13.92 -10.24
C TYR A 18 7.38 15.27 -10.73
N ARG A 19 8.04 16.05 -9.86
CA ARG A 19 8.59 17.36 -10.23
C ARG A 19 9.63 17.28 -11.36
N LYS A 20 10.44 16.21 -11.41
CA LYS A 20 11.46 16.01 -12.44
C LYS A 20 10.92 15.38 -13.72
N SER A 21 9.76 14.73 -13.65
CA SER A 21 9.10 14.09 -14.78
C SER A 21 8.10 15.05 -15.42
N GLU A 22 8.58 16.01 -16.20
CA GLU A 22 7.72 17.02 -16.88
C GLU A 22 6.62 16.38 -17.74
N TYR A 23 6.89 15.20 -18.31
CA TYR A 23 5.90 14.42 -19.05
C TYR A 23 4.71 13.94 -18.21
N LEU A 24 4.75 14.01 -16.88
CA LEU A 24 3.61 13.67 -16.01
C LEU A 24 2.74 14.89 -15.68
N HIS A 25 3.21 16.12 -15.90
CA HIS A 25 2.54 17.33 -15.39
C HIS A 25 1.20 17.64 -16.07
N HIS A 26 0.98 17.11 -17.26
CA HIS A 26 -0.27 17.26 -18.00
C HIS A 26 -1.33 16.22 -17.61
N LEU A 27 -0.97 15.22 -16.79
CA LEU A 27 -1.89 14.18 -16.37
C LEU A 27 -2.68 14.63 -15.12
N PRO A 28 -3.95 14.22 -14.98
CA PRO A 28 -4.72 14.50 -13.78
C PRO A 28 -4.09 13.81 -12.56
N VAL A 29 -3.93 14.56 -11.47
CA VAL A 29 -3.41 14.05 -10.20
C VAL A 29 -4.58 13.78 -9.26
N VAL A 30 -4.64 12.55 -8.73
CA VAL A 30 -5.64 12.15 -7.74
C VAL A 30 -5.11 12.47 -6.35
N SER A 31 -5.87 13.24 -5.57
CA SER A 31 -5.62 13.45 -4.14
C SER A 31 -6.50 12.50 -3.33
N ILE A 32 -5.90 11.53 -2.65
CA ILE A 32 -6.62 10.68 -1.71
C ILE A 32 -6.66 11.40 -0.37
N GLN A 33 -7.86 11.65 0.16
CA GLN A 33 -8.03 12.06 1.55
C GLN A 33 -8.28 10.78 2.37
N PRO A 34 -7.31 10.29 3.16
CA PRO A 34 -7.57 9.14 4.02
C PRO A 34 -8.52 9.57 5.15
N GLU A 35 -9.82 9.38 4.97
CA GLU A 35 -10.81 9.54 6.05
C GLU A 35 -10.58 8.52 7.18
N LYS A 36 -9.96 7.37 6.85
CA LYS A 36 -9.45 6.41 7.83
C LYS A 36 -7.97 6.65 8.09
N ILE A 37 -7.65 6.88 9.37
CA ILE A 37 -6.29 6.85 9.90
C ILE A 37 -5.63 5.54 9.42
N SER A 38 -4.50 5.66 8.74
CA SER A 38 -3.67 4.51 8.35
C SER A 38 -3.26 3.74 9.61
N GLU A 39 -3.74 2.50 9.76
CA GLU A 39 -3.27 1.56 10.79
C GLU A 39 -1.89 0.97 10.46
N TYR A 40 -1.17 1.54 9.49
CA TYR A 40 0.07 1.01 8.94
C TYR A 40 1.27 1.30 9.85
N VAL A 41 1.54 0.39 10.79
CA VAL A 41 2.77 0.38 11.60
C VAL A 41 3.83 -0.45 10.89
N MET A 42 4.41 0.07 9.80
CA MET A 42 5.60 -0.56 9.21
C MET A 42 6.83 0.34 9.07
N ARG A 43 6.85 1.48 9.78
CA ARG A 43 8.04 2.10 10.33
C ARG A 43 7.67 2.78 11.66
N LYS A 44 8.20 2.29 12.79
CA LYS A 44 8.27 3.12 14.01
C LYS A 44 9.33 4.20 13.76
N SER A 45 8.94 5.26 13.08
CA SER A 45 9.40 6.62 13.36
C SER A 45 8.15 7.36 13.77
N GLU A 46 8.09 7.82 15.01
CA GLU A 46 6.91 8.29 15.75
C GLU A 46 6.18 9.51 15.15
N HIS A 47 6.38 9.86 13.87
CA HIS A 47 5.90 11.12 13.31
C HIS A 47 5.43 11.12 11.85
N GLU A 48 5.38 10.01 11.11
CA GLU A 48 4.99 10.05 9.70
C GLU A 48 3.86 9.08 9.35
N GLN A 49 2.65 9.65 9.29
CA GLN A 49 1.41 9.06 8.78
C GLN A 49 1.52 8.82 7.26
N HIS A 50 2.18 7.74 6.85
CA HIS A 50 2.43 7.48 5.43
C HIS A 50 2.00 6.05 5.04
N LEU A 51 0.92 5.98 4.24
CA LEU A 51 0.44 4.76 3.58
C LEU A 51 1.50 4.18 2.64
N ALA A 52 1.60 2.85 2.58
CA ALA A 52 2.38 2.16 1.56
C ALA A 52 1.74 2.30 0.17
N THR A 53 2.53 2.15 -0.89
CA THR A 53 2.06 2.25 -2.28
C THR A 53 0.88 1.32 -2.57
N CYS A 54 0.88 0.10 -2.02
CA CYS A 54 -0.23 -0.84 -2.16
C CYS A 54 -1.53 -0.35 -1.48
N GLU A 55 -1.43 0.25 -0.31
CA GLU A 55 -2.62 0.76 0.40
C GLU A 55 -3.23 1.95 -0.34
N VAL A 56 -2.40 2.86 -0.84
CA VAL A 56 -2.82 3.95 -1.72
C VAL A 56 -3.53 3.38 -2.95
N ALA A 57 -2.98 2.34 -3.59
CA ALA A 57 -3.59 1.72 -4.75
C ALA A 57 -4.95 1.06 -4.44
N SER A 58 -5.09 0.34 -3.32
CA SER A 58 -6.38 -0.21 -2.90
C SER A 58 -7.44 0.88 -2.70
N LEU A 59 -7.09 2.00 -2.05
CA LEU A 59 -8.01 3.13 -1.88
C LEU A 59 -8.45 3.74 -3.22
N VAL A 60 -7.51 3.95 -4.15
CA VAL A 60 -7.85 4.41 -5.51
C VAL A 60 -8.79 3.44 -6.20
N PHE A 61 -8.52 2.13 -6.12
CA PHE A 61 -9.39 1.13 -6.74
C PHE A 61 -10.80 1.16 -6.17
N GLN A 62 -10.94 1.33 -4.86
CA GLN A 62 -12.24 1.46 -4.20
C GLN A 62 -13.00 2.70 -4.67
N GLU A 63 -12.35 3.88 -4.72
CA GLU A 63 -12.97 5.14 -5.18
C GLU A 63 -13.45 5.06 -6.64
N PHE A 64 -12.75 4.30 -7.48
CA PHE A 64 -13.10 4.10 -8.89
C PHE A 64 -14.02 2.89 -9.13
N GLY A 65 -14.57 2.28 -8.07
CA GLY A 65 -15.52 1.16 -8.15
C GLY A 65 -14.89 -0.19 -8.54
N LEU A 66 -13.56 -0.29 -8.53
CA LEU A 66 -12.81 -1.52 -8.80
C LEU A 66 -12.68 -2.37 -7.52
N ILE A 67 -13.83 -2.74 -6.94
CA ILE A 67 -13.92 -3.35 -5.61
C ILE A 67 -13.13 -4.67 -5.52
N LEU A 68 -13.29 -5.55 -6.51
CA LEU A 68 -12.57 -6.84 -6.52
C LEU A 68 -11.05 -6.64 -6.52
N ALA A 69 -10.54 -5.69 -7.29
CA ALA A 69 -9.11 -5.40 -7.34
C ALA A 69 -8.61 -4.77 -6.04
N SER A 70 -9.41 -3.89 -5.42
CA SER A 70 -9.12 -3.30 -4.11
C SER A 70 -8.99 -4.39 -3.03
N ASP A 71 -10.00 -5.26 -2.93
CA ASP A 71 -10.10 -6.29 -1.90
C ASP A 71 -8.99 -7.34 -2.06
N GLU A 72 -8.69 -7.72 -3.31
CA GLU A 72 -7.64 -8.68 -3.62
C GLU A 72 -6.27 -8.12 -3.26
N LEU A 73 -5.97 -6.88 -3.68
CA LEU A 73 -4.71 -6.22 -3.36
C LEU A 73 -4.54 -6.04 -1.85
N GLN A 74 -5.61 -5.66 -1.13
CA GLN A 74 -5.57 -5.50 0.32
C GLN A 74 -5.32 -6.84 1.02
N SER A 75 -6.02 -7.90 0.61
CA SER A 75 -5.84 -9.24 1.18
C SER A 75 -4.42 -9.77 0.97
N TRP A 76 -3.88 -9.59 -0.24
CA TRP A 76 -2.50 -9.97 -0.54
C TRP A 76 -1.48 -9.14 0.24
N PHE A 77 -1.75 -7.85 0.44
CA PHE A 77 -0.89 -6.99 1.22
C PHE A 77 -0.81 -7.45 2.68
N GLU A 78 -1.90 -7.88 3.30
CA GLU A 78 -1.87 -8.48 4.65
C GLU A 78 -0.94 -9.70 4.73
N VAL A 79 -0.98 -10.59 3.74
CA VAL A 79 -0.08 -11.75 3.64
C VAL A 79 1.38 -11.31 3.52
N PHE A 80 1.66 -10.29 2.72
CA PHE A 80 2.99 -9.70 2.62
C PHE A 80 3.46 -9.15 3.97
N LYS A 81 2.60 -8.43 4.71
CA LYS A 81 2.94 -7.87 6.03
C LYS A 81 3.29 -8.96 7.04
N GLU A 82 2.48 -10.03 7.11
CA GLU A 82 2.78 -11.20 7.96
C GLU A 82 4.17 -11.76 7.66
N SER A 83 4.47 -11.96 6.36
CA SER A 83 5.74 -12.50 5.89
C SER A 83 6.93 -11.61 6.22
N TYR A 84 6.77 -10.29 6.01
CA TYR A 84 7.79 -9.30 6.32
C TYR A 84 8.12 -9.29 7.82
N MET A 85 7.10 -9.32 8.68
CA MET A 85 7.29 -9.32 10.13
C MET A 85 8.01 -10.59 10.60
N LEU A 86 7.65 -11.76 10.07
CA LEU A 86 8.37 -13.02 10.35
C LEU A 86 9.85 -12.97 9.93
N SER A 87 10.19 -12.24 8.87
CA SER A 87 11.58 -12.06 8.44
C SER A 87 12.39 -11.14 9.37
N LYS A 88 11.73 -10.19 10.05
CA LYS A 88 12.36 -9.12 10.85
C LYS A 88 12.46 -9.47 12.34
N THR A 89 11.59 -10.35 12.84
CA THR A 89 11.55 -10.76 14.24
C THR A 89 12.76 -11.66 14.58
N ARG A 90 13.47 -11.31 15.67
CA ARG A 90 14.62 -12.08 16.18
C ARG A 90 14.23 -13.23 17.12
N GLU A 91 12.96 -13.30 17.52
CA GLU A 91 12.40 -14.37 18.36
C GLU A 91 12.10 -15.65 17.55
N LYS A 92 11.64 -16.71 18.22
CA LYS A 92 11.25 -17.96 17.55
C LYS A 92 10.21 -17.66 16.47
N ARG A 93 10.55 -18.02 15.23
CA ARG A 93 9.65 -17.89 14.07
C ARG A 93 8.43 -18.79 14.28
N ASP A 94 7.26 -18.19 14.36
CA ASP A 94 5.99 -18.91 14.24
C ASP A 94 5.68 -19.09 12.76
N PHE A 95 5.65 -20.34 12.30
CA PHE A 95 5.37 -20.69 10.91
C PHE A 95 3.89 -21.04 10.66
N SER A 96 3.01 -20.79 11.63
CA SER A 96 1.57 -21.03 11.49
C SER A 96 0.95 -20.26 10.31
N ARG A 97 1.47 -19.05 10.01
CA ARG A 97 1.06 -18.17 8.89
C ARG A 97 -0.47 -18.08 8.71
N PRO A 98 -1.23 -17.71 9.76
CA PRO A 98 -2.68 -17.70 9.71
C PRO A 98 -3.26 -16.78 8.62
N ILE A 99 -2.63 -15.64 8.33
CA ILE A 99 -3.11 -14.69 7.32
C ILE A 99 -2.94 -15.29 5.92
N LEU A 100 -1.80 -15.93 5.64
CA LEU A 100 -1.62 -16.67 4.39
C LEU A 100 -2.67 -17.78 4.24
N ASN A 101 -2.89 -18.59 5.28
CA ASN A 101 -3.84 -19.70 5.21
C ASN A 101 -5.26 -19.20 4.96
N GLN A 102 -5.66 -18.10 5.61
CA GLN A 102 -6.94 -17.45 5.36
C GLN A 102 -7.06 -16.97 3.90
N TYR A 103 -6.01 -16.33 3.37
CA TYR A 103 -5.99 -15.88 1.98
C TYR A 103 -6.14 -17.02 0.98
N LEU A 104 -5.46 -18.15 1.19
CA LEU A 104 -5.53 -19.33 0.32
C LEU A 104 -6.86 -20.09 0.41
N SER A 105 -7.67 -19.81 1.44
CA SER A 105 -8.97 -20.45 1.66
C SER A 105 -10.17 -19.69 1.08
N LYS A 106 -9.94 -18.50 0.49
CA LYS A 106 -10.93 -17.76 -0.31
C LYS A 106 -11.23 -18.46 -1.63
#